data_AF-A0A2X1K8X5-F1
#
_entry.id   AF-A0A2X1K8X5-F1
#
_cell.length_a   1.000
_cell.length_b   1.000
_cell.length_c   1.000
_cell.angle_alpha   90.00
_cell.angle_beta   90.00
_cell.angle_gamma   90.00
#
_symmetry.space_group_name_H-M   'P 1'
#
loop_
_entity.id
_entity.type
_entity.pdbx_description
1 polymer ?
#
loop_
_entity_poly.entity_id
_entity_poly.type
_entity_poly.pdbx_seq_one_letter_code
_entity_poly.pdbx_strand_id
1 'polypeptide(L)'
;MRRERGVKLELINPPEEAFVDGRIIRALQANLFAVLRDILFVYGQIHNTVRFPNLNLDNSVHITNLVFSILRNARALHVGEAPNMVVCWGGHSINENEYLYARRVGNQLGLRELNICTGCGPGAMEAPMKGAAVGHAQQRLQRQSFYWYDRAVDYRR
;
A
#
# COMPACT_ATOMS: atom_id res chain seq x y z
N MET A 1 0.05 -6.45 22.15
CA MET A 1 -0.70 -6.76 23.39
C MET A 1 -2.18 -6.95 23.10
N ARG A 2 -2.81 -8.03 23.60
CA ARG A 2 -4.25 -8.27 23.44
C ARG A 2 -5.04 -7.39 24.42
N ARG A 3 -6.14 -6.81 23.94
CA ARG A 3 -7.09 -5.98 24.68
C ARG A 3 -8.51 -6.37 24.29
N GLU A 4 -9.49 -5.91 25.05
CA GLU A 4 -10.92 -6.19 24.80
C GLU A 4 -11.38 -5.76 23.40
N ARG A 5 -10.83 -4.65 22.87
CA ARG A 5 -11.15 -4.14 21.53
C ARG A 5 -10.15 -4.54 20.44
N GLY A 6 -9.34 -5.57 20.69
CA GLY A 6 -8.39 -6.11 19.70
C GLY A 6 -6.92 -5.98 20.09
N VAL A 7 -6.05 -5.76 19.10
CA VAL A 7 -4.59 -5.75 19.27
C VAL A 7 -4.09 -4.32 19.39
N LYS A 8 -3.22 -4.07 20.37
CA LYS A 8 -2.41 -2.84 20.47
C LYS A 8 -0.94 -3.14 20.21
N LEU A 9 -0.27 -2.23 19.51
CA LEU A 9 1.19 -2.23 19.35
C LEU A 9 1.79 -1.26 20.36
N GLU A 10 2.80 -1.72 21.08
CA GLU A 10 3.63 -0.90 21.95
C GLU A 10 4.95 -0.66 21.22
N LEU A 11 5.37 0.60 21.15
CA LEU A 11 6.61 1.02 20.48
C LEU A 11 7.60 1.49 21.53
N ILE A 12 8.76 0.86 21.59
CA ILE A 12 9.84 1.20 22.52
C ILE A 12 10.95 1.86 21.70
N ASN A 13 11.36 3.06 22.10
CA ASN A 13 12.33 3.89 21.39
C ASN A 13 12.04 4.06 19.88
N PRO A 14 10.82 4.46 19.48
CA PRO A 14 10.52 4.69 18.06
C PRO A 14 11.24 5.97 17.55
N PRO A 15 11.51 6.07 16.24
CA PRO A 15 12.07 7.28 15.65
C PRO A 15 11.17 8.50 15.89
N GLU A 16 11.76 9.63 16.27
CA GLU A 16 11.02 10.85 16.60
C GLU A 16 10.29 11.43 15.38
N GLU A 17 10.85 11.28 14.17
CA GLU A 17 10.25 11.81 12.93
C GLU A 17 8.93 11.12 12.55
N ALA A 18 8.60 9.99 13.20
CA ALA A 18 7.32 9.31 13.02
C ALA A 18 6.14 10.01 13.75
N PHE A 19 6.43 11.02 14.58
CA PHE A 19 5.45 11.70 15.43
C PHE A 19 5.30 13.18 15.06
N VAL A 20 4.09 13.69 15.22
CA VAL A 20 3.76 15.11 15.21
C VAL A 20 3.01 15.41 16.51
N ASP A 21 3.53 16.33 17.32
CA ASP A 21 3.00 16.67 18.64
C ASP A 21 2.78 15.44 19.55
N GLY A 22 3.76 14.52 19.54
CA GLY A 22 3.72 13.28 20.33
C GLY A 22 2.69 12.24 19.85
N ARG A 23 2.04 12.46 18.70
CA ARG A 23 1.11 11.52 18.07
C ARG A 23 1.71 10.94 16.79
N ILE A 24 1.70 9.62 16.67
CA ILE A 24 2.18 8.95 15.46
C ILE A 24 1.38 9.41 14.22
N ILE A 25 2.08 9.65 13.12
CA ILE A 25 1.46 9.96 11.83
C ILE A 25 0.50 8.82 11.44
N ARG A 26 -0.76 9.14 11.14
CA ARG A 26 -1.81 8.14 10.88
C ARG A 26 -1.45 7.15 9.77
N ALA A 27 -0.78 7.63 8.71
CA ALA A 27 -0.32 6.76 7.62
C ALA A 27 0.71 5.72 8.12
N LEU A 28 1.63 6.10 9.00
CA LEU A 28 2.60 5.19 9.60
C LEU A 28 1.92 4.19 10.55
N GLN A 29 0.94 4.64 11.33
CA GLN A 29 0.14 3.75 12.17
C GLN A 29 -0.58 2.68 11.34
N ALA A 30 -1.25 3.08 10.25
CA ALA A 30 -1.90 2.13 9.34
C ALA A 30 -0.89 1.14 8.73
N ASN A 31 0.30 1.63 8.36
CA ASN A 31 1.37 0.79 7.84
C ASN A 31 1.85 -0.25 8.86
N LEU A 32 2.00 0.11 10.14
CA LEU A 32 2.38 -0.85 11.19
C LEU A 32 1.39 -2.00 11.30
N PHE A 33 0.09 -1.71 11.23
CA PHE A 33 -0.94 -2.75 11.26
C PHE A 33 -1.01 -3.56 9.96
N ALA A 34 -0.71 -2.96 8.81
CA ALA A 34 -0.59 -3.68 7.55
C ALA A 34 0.58 -4.66 7.57
N VAL A 35 1.74 -4.25 8.07
CA VAL A 35 2.90 -5.12 8.27
C VAL A 35 2.55 -6.30 9.19
N LEU A 36 1.92 -6.03 10.35
CA LEU A 36 1.47 -7.08 11.26
C LEU A 36 0.52 -8.07 10.57
N ARG A 37 -0.48 -7.56 9.83
CA ARG A 37 -1.45 -8.37 9.10
C ARG A 37 -0.77 -9.26 8.07
N ASP A 38 0.09 -8.69 7.24
CA ASP A 38 0.67 -9.38 6.08
C ASP A 38 1.69 -10.43 6.52
N ILE A 39 2.54 -10.13 7.50
CA ILE A 39 3.50 -11.10 8.07
C ILE A 39 2.74 -12.29 8.68
N LEU A 40 1.75 -12.03 9.56
CA LEU A 40 1.01 -13.11 10.22
C LEU A 40 0.18 -13.93 9.24
N PHE A 41 -0.41 -13.29 8.23
CA PHE A 41 -1.20 -13.99 7.21
C PHE A 41 -0.30 -14.89 6.37
N VAL A 42 0.78 -14.36 5.79
CA VAL A 42 1.69 -15.12 4.92
C VAL A 42 2.33 -16.26 5.69
N TYR A 43 2.86 -16.01 6.89
CA TYR A 43 3.42 -17.04 7.75
C TYR A 43 2.40 -18.14 8.07
N GLY A 44 1.16 -17.74 8.39
CA GLY A 44 0.06 -18.67 8.63
C GLY A 44 -0.28 -19.53 7.40
N GLN A 45 -0.27 -18.97 6.19
CA GLN A 45 -0.57 -19.75 4.98
C GLN A 45 0.56 -20.70 4.59
N ILE A 46 1.81 -20.29 4.76
CA ILE A 46 2.98 -21.10 4.37
C ILE A 46 3.23 -22.24 5.36
N HIS A 47 3.10 -21.98 6.66
CA HIS A 47 3.48 -22.95 7.70
C HIS A 47 2.31 -23.74 8.30
N ASN A 48 1.06 -23.24 8.23
CA ASN A 48 -0.10 -24.00 8.68
C ASN A 48 -0.85 -24.59 7.48
N THR A 49 -0.54 -25.86 7.18
CA THR A 49 -1.20 -26.70 6.16
C THR A 49 -2.71 -26.90 6.37
N VAL A 50 -3.29 -26.39 7.46
CA VAL A 50 -4.72 -26.50 7.75
C VAL A 50 -5.57 -25.61 6.82
N ARG A 51 -5.06 -24.44 6.39
CA ARG A 51 -5.82 -23.52 5.50
C ARG A 51 -5.53 -23.71 4.01
N PHE A 52 -4.31 -24.14 3.67
CA PHE A 52 -3.92 -24.58 2.33
C PHE A 52 -3.24 -25.94 2.46
N PRO A 53 -4.01 -27.03 2.56
CA PRO A 53 -3.42 -28.35 2.49
C PRO A 53 -2.68 -28.45 1.15
N ASN A 54 -1.38 -28.76 1.21
CA ASN A 54 -0.50 -28.95 0.04
C ASN A 54 -0.13 -27.68 -0.74
N LEU A 55 0.03 -26.52 -0.09
CA LEU A 55 0.70 -25.38 -0.72
C LEU A 55 2.07 -25.83 -1.26
N ASN A 56 2.28 -25.67 -2.56
CA ASN A 56 3.50 -26.05 -3.26
C ASN A 56 4.02 -24.79 -3.93
N LEU A 57 5.13 -24.25 -3.42
CA LEU A 57 5.72 -23.00 -3.90
C LEU A 57 6.48 -23.16 -5.23
N ASP A 58 6.60 -24.39 -5.76
CA ASP A 58 7.13 -24.65 -7.11
C ASP A 58 6.00 -24.74 -8.16
N ASN A 59 4.73 -24.75 -7.72
CA ASN A 59 3.58 -24.81 -8.61
C ASN A 59 3.05 -23.39 -8.90
N SER A 60 3.07 -22.99 -10.18
CA SER A 60 2.63 -21.66 -10.62
C SER A 60 1.18 -21.30 -10.23
N VAL A 61 0.27 -22.29 -10.21
CA VAL A 61 -1.13 -22.10 -9.82
C VAL A 61 -1.22 -21.78 -8.32
N HIS A 62 -0.43 -22.48 -7.50
CA HIS A 62 -0.39 -22.24 -6.06
C HIS A 62 0.21 -20.86 -5.74
N ILE A 63 1.29 -20.46 -6.43
CA ILE A 63 1.89 -19.13 -6.29
C ILE A 63 0.88 -18.04 -6.66
N THR A 64 0.19 -18.18 -7.79
CA THR A 64 -0.80 -17.20 -8.25
C THR A 64 -1.95 -17.05 -7.25
N ASN A 65 -2.48 -18.18 -6.74
CA ASN A 65 -3.53 -18.17 -5.73
C ASN A 65 -3.07 -17.60 -4.38
N LEU A 66 -1.80 -17.78 -4.03
CA LEU A 66 -1.20 -17.19 -2.84
C LEU A 66 -1.13 -15.66 -2.97
N VAL A 67 -0.60 -15.14 -4.08
CA VAL A 67 -0.58 -13.68 -4.36
C VAL A 67 -1.98 -13.09 -4.30
N PHE A 68 -2.95 -13.73 -4.96
CA PHE A 68 -4.35 -13.31 -4.90
C PHE A 68 -4.89 -13.31 -3.45
N SER A 69 -4.59 -14.35 -2.68
CA SER A 69 -5.05 -14.46 -1.28
C SER A 69 -4.45 -13.38 -0.38
N ILE A 70 -3.18 -13.02 -0.59
CA ILE A 70 -2.51 -11.93 0.12
C ILE A 70 -3.20 -10.59 -0.20
N LEU A 71 -3.36 -10.26 -1.48
CA LEU A 71 -4.01 -9.01 -1.90
C LEU A 71 -5.47 -8.92 -1.45
N ARG A 72 -6.20 -10.04 -1.49
CA ARG A 72 -7.57 -10.14 -0.98
C ARG A 72 -7.63 -9.91 0.54
N ASN A 73 -6.75 -10.57 1.31
CA ASN A 73 -6.67 -10.37 2.76
C ASN A 73 -6.28 -8.93 3.12
N ALA A 74 -5.45 -8.31 2.28
CA ALA A 74 -5.09 -6.92 2.41
C ALA A 74 -6.21 -5.93 2.06
N ARG A 75 -7.34 -6.43 1.53
CA ARG A 75 -8.48 -5.65 1.03
C ARG A 75 -8.10 -4.70 -0.11
N ALA A 76 -7.13 -5.09 -0.94
CA ALA A 76 -6.69 -4.30 -2.09
C ALA A 76 -7.45 -4.62 -3.39
N LEU A 77 -8.25 -5.68 -3.40
CA LEU A 77 -9.06 -6.10 -4.54
C LEU A 77 -10.51 -5.69 -4.32
N HIS A 78 -11.02 -4.78 -5.15
CA HIS A 78 -12.37 -4.24 -5.05
C HIS A 78 -13.22 -4.72 -6.23
N VAL A 79 -14.36 -5.34 -5.93
CA VAL A 79 -15.26 -5.91 -6.94
C VAL A 79 -16.19 -4.81 -7.46
N GLY A 80 -16.41 -4.78 -8.78
CA GLY A 80 -17.36 -3.86 -9.41
C GLY A 80 -16.83 -2.44 -9.63
N GLU A 81 -15.56 -2.17 -9.36
CA GLU A 81 -14.88 -0.93 -9.76
C GLU A 81 -14.40 -1.06 -11.22
N ALA A 82 -14.60 0.00 -12.01
CA ALA A 82 -14.03 0.06 -13.37
C ALA A 82 -12.49 0.09 -13.29
N PRO A 83 -11.76 -0.49 -14.26
CA PRO A 83 -10.30 -0.48 -14.24
C PRO A 83 -9.74 0.94 -14.24
N ASN A 84 -9.08 1.33 -13.15
CA ASN A 84 -8.51 2.68 -12.99
C ASN A 84 -7.14 2.70 -12.31
N MET A 85 -6.52 1.54 -12.06
CA MET A 85 -5.21 1.45 -11.40
C MET A 85 -4.07 1.52 -12.41
N VAL A 86 -3.15 2.47 -12.20
CA VAL A 86 -1.93 2.64 -13.00
C VAL A 86 -0.72 2.27 -12.15
N VAL A 87 0.07 1.31 -12.63
CA VAL A 87 1.34 0.94 -11.99
C VAL A 87 2.45 1.87 -12.50
N CYS A 88 3.13 2.56 -11.60
CA CYS A 88 4.25 3.45 -11.92
C CYS A 88 5.56 2.87 -11.37
N TRP A 89 6.55 2.71 -12.24
CA TRP A 89 7.91 2.30 -11.90
C TRP A 89 8.92 3.39 -12.24
N GLY A 90 10.04 3.42 -11.51
CA GLY A 90 11.15 4.32 -11.79
C GLY A 90 12.20 4.27 -10.68
N GLY A 91 13.25 5.09 -10.82
CA GLY A 91 14.39 5.11 -9.91
C GLY A 91 14.06 5.65 -8.52
N HIS A 92 14.71 5.08 -7.51
CA HIS A 92 14.69 5.57 -6.12
C HIS A 92 15.46 6.89 -5.96
N SER A 93 16.56 7.04 -6.70
CA SER A 93 17.39 8.25 -6.74
C SER A 93 17.33 8.82 -8.15
N ILE A 94 16.67 9.98 -8.27
CA ILE A 94 16.43 10.68 -9.52
C ILE A 94 16.72 12.17 -9.31
N ASN A 95 17.04 12.88 -10.38
CA ASN A 95 17.27 14.32 -10.28
C ASN A 95 15.95 15.10 -10.14
N GLU A 96 16.04 16.40 -9.85
CA GLU A 96 14.87 17.26 -9.65
C GLU A 96 13.97 17.35 -10.89
N ASN A 97 14.57 17.40 -12.10
CA ASN A 97 13.80 17.48 -13.34
C ASN A 97 12.92 16.24 -13.54
N GLU A 98 13.47 15.05 -13.31
CA GLU A 98 12.75 13.78 -13.36
C GLU A 98 11.67 13.70 -12.28
N TYR A 99 11.96 14.16 -11.06
CA TYR A 99 10.99 14.20 -9.97
C TYR A 99 9.80 15.11 -10.30
N LEU A 100 10.06 16.32 -10.81
CA LEU A 100 9.02 17.26 -11.23
C LEU A 100 8.21 16.72 -12.40
N TYR A 101 8.85 16.04 -13.36
CA TYR A 101 8.17 15.36 -14.46
C TYR A 101 7.23 14.27 -13.95
N ALA A 102 7.73 13.35 -13.11
CA ALA A 102 6.92 12.28 -12.51
C ALA A 102 5.75 12.82 -11.69
N ARG A 103 5.95 13.92 -10.95
CA ARG A 103 4.87 14.62 -10.24
C ARG A 103 3.83 15.21 -11.19
N ARG A 104 4.26 15.78 -12.33
CA ARG A 104 3.35 16.32 -13.36
C ARG A 104 2.54 15.21 -14.01
N VAL A 105 3.17 14.07 -14.33
CA VAL A 105 2.48 12.86 -14.83
C VAL A 105 1.43 12.41 -13.81
N GLY A 106 1.80 12.31 -12.53
CA GLY A 106 0.88 11.97 -11.45
C GLY A 106 -0.33 12.88 -11.37
N ASN A 107 -0.14 14.20 -11.48
CA ASN A 107 -1.24 15.16 -11.49
C ASN A 107 -2.20 14.94 -12.68
N GLN A 108 -1.65 14.69 -13.88
CA GLN A 108 -2.47 14.41 -15.07
C GLN A 108 -3.26 13.10 -14.96
N LEU A 109 -2.69 12.08 -14.29
CA LEU A 109 -3.41 10.84 -13.96
C LEU A 109 -4.55 11.12 -12.96
N GLY A 110 -4.26 11.88 -11.90
CA GLY A 110 -5.26 12.25 -10.89
C GLY A 110 -6.42 13.08 -11.46
N LEU A 111 -6.15 13.98 -12.41
CA LEU A 111 -7.19 14.75 -13.11
C LEU A 111 -8.16 13.87 -13.93
N ARG A 112 -7.79 12.61 -14.20
CA ARG A 112 -8.60 11.62 -14.91
C ARG A 112 -9.14 10.53 -13.98
N GLU A 113 -9.13 10.80 -12.68
CA GLU A 113 -9.62 9.88 -11.64
C GLU A 113 -8.92 8.51 -11.64
N LEU A 114 -7.67 8.47 -12.10
CA LEU A 114 -6.85 7.25 -12.10
C LEU A 114 -6.11 7.11 -10.76
N ASN A 115 -6.12 5.89 -10.22
CA ASN A 115 -5.40 5.49 -9.02
C ASN A 115 -3.96 5.08 -9.35
N ILE A 116 -3.06 5.18 -8.37
CA ILE A 116 -1.64 4.90 -8.57
C ILE A 116 -1.18 3.76 -7.66
N CYS A 117 -0.41 2.83 -8.24
CA CYS A 117 0.32 1.80 -7.54
C CYS A 117 1.82 1.93 -7.80
N THR A 118 2.67 1.93 -6.77
CA THR A 118 4.15 1.99 -6.93
C THR A 118 4.89 1.03 -5.98
N GLY A 119 6.22 0.96 -6.12
CA GLY A 119 7.09 0.05 -5.38
C GLY A 119 7.41 0.41 -3.92
N CYS A 120 6.88 1.53 -3.40
CA CYS A 120 7.27 2.11 -2.11
C CYS A 120 8.70 2.70 -2.12
N GLY A 121 8.83 3.95 -1.66
CA GLY A 121 10.11 4.65 -1.56
C GLY A 121 10.11 6.05 -2.20
N PRO A 122 11.21 6.79 -2.06
CA PRO A 122 11.40 8.12 -2.63
C PRO A 122 11.55 8.11 -4.16
N GLY A 123 11.81 9.29 -4.71
CA GLY A 123 12.05 9.46 -6.14
C GLY A 123 10.80 9.21 -6.98
N ALA A 124 10.93 8.42 -8.03
CA ALA A 124 9.86 8.15 -8.99
C ALA A 124 8.71 7.31 -8.40
N MET A 125 8.92 6.68 -7.24
CA MET A 125 7.88 5.91 -6.53
C MET A 125 6.99 6.82 -5.67
N GLU A 126 7.47 8.00 -5.27
CA GLU A 126 6.74 8.97 -4.44
C GLU A 126 6.12 10.11 -5.26
N ALA A 127 6.91 10.67 -6.19
CA ALA A 127 6.53 11.85 -6.98
C ALA A 127 5.14 11.76 -7.65
N PRO A 128 4.78 10.66 -8.36
CA PRO A 128 3.50 10.60 -9.05
C PRO A 128 2.32 10.56 -8.07
N MET A 129 2.48 10.00 -6.87
CA MET A 129 1.43 9.97 -5.85
C MET A 129 1.18 11.36 -5.27
N LYS A 130 2.23 12.14 -5.02
CA LYS A 130 2.09 13.57 -4.65
C LYS A 130 1.38 14.39 -5.73
N GLY A 131 1.66 14.10 -7.01
CA GLY A 131 0.98 14.73 -8.13
C GLY A 131 -0.52 14.37 -8.19
N ALA A 132 -0.81 13.08 -8.12
CA ALA A 132 -2.17 12.56 -8.21
C ALA A 132 -3.06 13.04 -7.06
N ALA A 133 -2.53 13.17 -5.85
CA ALA A 133 -3.29 13.72 -4.71
C ALA A 133 -3.84 15.13 -5.01
N VAL A 134 -3.05 15.98 -5.68
CA VAL A 134 -3.50 17.31 -6.12
C VAL A 134 -4.56 17.18 -7.23
N GLY A 135 -4.32 16.32 -8.23
CA GLY A 135 -5.25 16.12 -9.34
C GLY A 135 -6.61 15.58 -8.89
N HIS A 136 -6.62 14.60 -7.99
CA HIS A 136 -7.83 14.06 -7.38
C HIS A 136 -8.58 15.10 -6.55
N ALA A 137 -7.86 15.91 -5.76
CA ALA A 137 -8.46 17.00 -5.00
C ALA A 137 -9.14 18.05 -5.93
N GLN A 138 -8.51 18.37 -7.07
CA GLN A 138 -9.08 19.26 -8.08
C GLN A 138 -10.38 18.70 -8.70
N GLN A 139 -10.46 17.39 -8.90
CA GLN A 139 -11.67 16.70 -9.38
C GLN A 139 -12.69 16.39 -8.28
N ARG A 140 -12.43 16.81 -7.03
CA ARG A 140 -13.27 16.49 -5.86
C ARG A 140 -13.51 14.99 -5.69
N LEU A 141 -12.57 14.16 -6.14
CA LEU A 141 -12.66 12.72 -5.98
C LEU A 141 -12.55 12.38 -4.50
N GLN A 142 -13.67 11.96 -3.89
CA GLN A 142 -13.71 11.63 -2.47
C GLN A 142 -13.01 10.31 -2.14
N ARG A 143 -12.83 9.43 -3.15
CA ARG A 143 -12.27 8.09 -2.98
C ARG A 143 -10.97 7.95 -3.76
N GLN A 144 -9.89 8.44 -3.17
CA GLN A 144 -8.54 8.25 -3.68
C GLN A 144 -8.01 6.91 -3.19
N SER A 145 -7.37 6.13 -4.05
CA SER A 145 -6.67 4.90 -3.63
C SER A 145 -5.23 4.91 -4.12
N PHE A 146 -4.33 4.83 -3.16
CA PHE A 146 -2.89 4.83 -3.34
C PHE A 146 -2.36 3.50 -2.82
N TYR A 147 -1.85 2.67 -3.74
CA TYR A 147 -1.37 1.33 -3.40
C TYR A 147 0.15 1.28 -3.45
N TRP A 148 0.75 0.54 -2.52
CA TRP A 148 2.17 0.25 -2.53
C TRP A 148 2.34 -1.27 -2.60
N TYR A 149 3.19 -1.77 -3.51
CA TYR A 149 3.41 -3.22 -3.63
C TYR A 149 3.97 -3.85 -2.35
N ASP A 150 4.82 -3.11 -1.64
CA ASP A 150 5.42 -3.57 -0.37
C ASP A 150 4.45 -3.45 0.82
N ARG A 151 3.36 -2.67 0.66
CA ARG A 151 2.31 -2.49 1.68
C ARG A 151 0.96 -2.25 1.00
N ALA A 152 0.15 -3.29 0.90
CA ALA A 152 -1.23 -3.19 0.43
C ALA A 152 -2.10 -2.53 1.50
N VAL A 153 -1.99 -1.21 1.62
CA VAL A 153 -2.79 -0.38 2.54
C VAL A 153 -3.81 0.38 1.73
N ASP A 154 -5.07 0.01 1.92
CA ASP A 154 -6.18 0.83 1.48
C ASP A 154 -6.41 1.95 2.52
N TYR A 155 -5.98 3.17 2.20
CA TYR A 155 -6.14 4.34 3.08
C TYR A 155 -7.56 4.93 3.07
N ARG A 156 -8.57 4.21 2.58
CA ARG A 156 -10.00 4.60 2.59
C ARG A 156 -10.63 4.75 4.00
N ARG A 157 -9.87 4.84 5.10
CA ARG A 157 -10.38 4.90 6.48
C ARG A 157 -9.68 5.94 7.36
#